data_AF-A0A3B8UMP0-F1
#
_entry.id   AF-A0A3B8UMP0-F1
#
_cell.length_a   1.000
_cell.length_b   1.000
_cell.length_c   1.000
_cell.angle_alpha   90.00
_cell.angle_beta   90.00
_cell.angle_gamma   90.00
#
_symmetry.space_group_name_H-M   'P 1'
#
loop_
_entity.id
_entity.type
_entity.pdbx_description
1 polymer ?
#
loop_
_entity_poly.entity_id
_entity_poly.type
_entity_poly.pdbx_seq_one_letter_code
_entity_poly.pdbx_strand_id
1 'polypeptide(L)'
;GGCCGTTPDYIKNISEMIRSSHISCNINIDTDGDFNKTPVKNSAFYCGKEGKKLIAVELAPPFDSDADKLMDAAHYLKEKGVDVLTFPDSPSGRTRADSILIAAKVSRQTGMCVMPHLCCRDKNAIAIRSQLLGAHINGINNFLVITGDPIPQMIRSSVKSVFNFDSVGLMNIIEDMNEDQFKYEPVVYGGAINQGRKRLDIEISRVKKKMEAGAAFFMTQPVFSDEDIKRLSTIKKE
;
A
#
# COMPACT_ATOMS: atom_id res chain seq x y z
N GLY A 1 -33.55 -1.70 12.98
CA GLY A 1 -34.02 -0.99 11.78
C GLY A 1 -33.39 -1.67 10.58
N GLY A 2 -34.20 -2.04 9.58
CA GLY A 2 -33.70 -2.75 8.40
C GLY A 2 -33.64 -1.84 7.18
N CYS A 3 -32.74 -2.16 6.25
CA CYS A 3 -32.68 -1.49 4.96
C CYS A 3 -33.87 -1.92 4.07
N CYS A 4 -33.91 -1.42 2.83
CA CYS A 4 -34.96 -1.61 1.83
C CYS A 4 -35.56 -3.03 1.84
N GLY A 5 -36.90 -3.09 1.97
CA GLY A 5 -37.66 -4.35 2.00
C GLY A 5 -38.03 -4.86 3.41
N THR A 6 -37.51 -4.24 4.48
CA THR A 6 -37.85 -4.64 5.85
C THR A 6 -39.16 -3.95 6.29
N THR A 7 -40.28 -4.66 6.28
CA THR A 7 -41.58 -4.16 6.76
C THR A 7 -41.81 -4.47 8.24
N PRO A 8 -42.71 -3.74 8.93
CA PRO A 8 -43.10 -4.08 10.30
C PRO A 8 -43.57 -5.53 10.46
N ASP A 9 -44.28 -6.09 9.48
CA ASP A 9 -44.72 -7.49 9.49
C ASP A 9 -43.55 -8.48 9.40
N TYR A 10 -42.53 -8.16 8.60
CA TYR A 10 -41.32 -8.97 8.52
C TYR A 10 -40.57 -9.02 9.87
N ILE A 11 -40.47 -7.88 10.55
CA ILE A 11 -39.85 -7.78 11.89
C ILE A 11 -40.69 -8.55 12.92
N LYS A 12 -42.02 -8.46 12.84
CA LYS A 12 -42.94 -9.18 13.73
C LYS A 12 -42.80 -10.70 13.57
N ASN A 13 -42.80 -11.20 12.34
CA ASN A 13 -42.68 -12.62 12.06
C ASN A 13 -41.35 -13.20 12.54
N ILE A 14 -40.23 -12.49 12.32
CA ILE A 14 -38.92 -12.92 12.83
C ILE A 14 -38.87 -12.91 14.36
N SER A 15 -39.41 -11.88 15.01
CA SER A 15 -39.40 -11.78 16.47
C SER A 15 -40.28 -12.85 17.13
N GLU A 16 -41.38 -13.26 16.49
CA GLU A 16 -42.21 -14.40 16.91
C GLU A 16 -41.50 -15.75 16.71
N MET A 17 -40.76 -15.93 15.59
CA MET A 17 -39.93 -17.11 15.37
C MET A 17 -38.80 -17.23 16.40
N ILE A 18 -38.12 -16.13 16.74
CA ILE A 18 -37.05 -16.14 17.75
C ILE A 18 -37.61 -16.42 19.15
N ARG A 19 -38.79 -15.89 19.49
CA ARG A 19 -39.42 -16.15 20.80
C ARG A 19 -39.92 -17.58 20.97
N SER A 20 -40.36 -18.22 19.90
CA SER A 20 -40.81 -19.63 19.91
C SER A 20 -39.64 -20.63 19.87
N SER A 21 -38.46 -20.16 19.47
CA SER A 21 -37.24 -20.95 19.45
C SER A 21 -36.51 -20.80 20.78
N HIS A 22 -36.77 -21.68 21.76
CA HIS A 22 -35.85 -21.85 22.90
C HIS A 22 -34.54 -22.48 22.40
N ILE A 23 -33.67 -21.67 21.80
CA ILE A 23 -32.30 -22.07 21.48
C ILE A 23 -31.48 -21.83 22.75
N SER A 24 -31.42 -22.83 23.63
CA SER A 24 -30.33 -22.90 24.60
C SER A 24 -29.06 -23.33 23.86
N CYS A 25 -28.32 -22.35 23.34
CA CYS A 25 -26.99 -22.61 22.81
C CYS A 25 -26.03 -22.70 24.00
N ASN A 26 -25.83 -23.92 24.52
CA ASN A 26 -24.67 -24.20 25.35
C ASN A 26 -23.45 -24.24 24.43
N ILE A 27 -22.84 -23.08 24.21
CA ILE A 27 -21.53 -22.98 23.60
C ILE A 27 -20.54 -23.43 24.68
N ASN A 28 -20.14 -24.71 24.65
CA ASN A 28 -18.90 -25.11 25.28
C ASN A 28 -17.78 -24.46 24.48
N ILE A 29 -17.29 -23.33 24.99
CA ILE A 29 -16.02 -22.76 24.54
C ILE A 29 -14.96 -23.67 25.15
N ASP A 30 -14.45 -24.62 24.36
CA ASP A 30 -13.18 -25.28 24.67
C ASP A 30 -12.10 -24.19 24.71
N THR A 31 -11.80 -23.69 25.91
CA THR A 31 -10.75 -22.69 26.15
C THR A 31 -9.38 -23.32 26.28
N ASP A 32 -9.08 -24.37 25.51
CA ASP A 32 -7.75 -24.99 25.46
C ASP A 32 -7.40 -25.41 24.03
N GLY A 33 -7.47 -24.45 23.12
CA GLY A 33 -6.72 -24.50 21.88
C GLY A 33 -5.40 -23.77 22.08
N ASP A 34 -4.34 -24.52 22.36
CA ASP A 34 -2.96 -24.05 22.26
C ASP A 34 -2.75 -23.50 20.84
N PHE A 35 -2.95 -22.20 20.66
CA PHE A 35 -2.63 -21.48 19.43
C PHE A 35 -1.10 -21.50 19.32
N ASN A 36 -0.58 -22.59 18.77
CA ASN A 36 0.75 -22.63 18.18
C ASN A 36 0.91 -21.34 17.39
N LYS A 37 1.77 -20.44 17.88
CA LYS A 37 2.03 -19.13 17.28
C LYS A 37 2.43 -19.35 15.82
N THR A 38 1.49 -19.17 14.90
CA THR A 38 1.79 -19.21 13.47
C THR A 38 2.91 -18.20 13.25
N PRO A 39 4.09 -18.62 12.74
CA PRO A 39 5.20 -17.71 12.57
C PRO A 39 4.78 -16.60 11.63
N VAL A 40 5.02 -15.35 12.04
CA VAL A 40 4.72 -14.17 11.23
C VAL A 40 5.54 -14.27 9.94
N LYS A 41 4.86 -14.30 8.80
CA LYS A 41 5.52 -14.38 7.50
C LYS A 41 6.11 -13.03 7.16
N ASN A 42 7.42 -13.01 6.91
CA ASN A 42 8.13 -11.81 6.46
C ASN A 42 8.09 -11.72 4.94
N SER A 43 7.32 -10.77 4.42
CA SER A 43 7.15 -10.55 2.98
C SER A 43 7.97 -9.36 2.45
N ALA A 44 8.91 -8.84 3.24
CA ALA A 44 9.77 -7.74 2.83
C ALA A 44 10.62 -8.12 1.60
N PHE A 45 10.68 -7.22 0.61
CA PHE A 45 11.47 -7.41 -0.62
C PHE A 45 12.98 -7.61 -0.36
N TYR A 46 13.46 -7.18 0.81
CA TYR A 46 14.85 -7.30 1.27
C TYR A 46 15.12 -8.49 2.20
N CYS A 47 14.10 -9.31 2.54
CA CYS A 47 14.27 -10.46 3.42
C CYS A 47 15.26 -11.48 2.83
N GLY A 48 16.26 -11.92 3.62
CA GLY A 48 17.27 -12.90 3.20
C GLY A 48 18.31 -12.36 2.21
N LYS A 49 18.39 -11.03 2.07
CA LYS A 49 19.33 -10.34 1.17
C LYS A 49 20.27 -9.41 1.95
N GLU A 50 20.54 -9.71 3.21
CA GLU A 50 21.43 -8.89 4.04
C GLU A 50 22.82 -8.77 3.41
N GLY A 51 23.41 -7.57 3.47
CA GLY A 51 24.73 -7.29 2.91
C GLY A 51 24.81 -7.30 1.37
N LYS A 52 23.71 -7.54 0.66
CA LYS A 52 23.65 -7.46 -0.81
C LYS A 52 23.11 -6.11 -1.26
N LYS A 53 23.63 -5.62 -2.38
CA LYS A 53 23.06 -4.45 -3.06
C LYS A 53 21.76 -4.86 -3.73
N LEU A 54 20.67 -4.20 -3.35
CA LEU A 54 19.35 -4.41 -3.94
C LEU A 54 19.14 -3.49 -5.15
N ILE A 55 18.53 -4.03 -6.19
CA ILE A 55 18.19 -3.33 -7.43
C ILE A 55 16.66 -3.28 -7.55
N ALA A 56 16.10 -2.09 -7.38
CA ALA A 56 14.70 -1.80 -7.68
C ALA A 56 14.60 -1.11 -9.05
N VAL A 57 13.62 -1.49 -9.87
CA VAL A 57 13.36 -0.84 -11.16
C VAL A 57 11.91 -0.39 -11.24
N GLU A 58 11.71 0.88 -11.59
CA GLU A 58 10.38 1.47 -11.77
C GLU A 58 9.86 1.22 -13.19
N LEU A 59 8.67 0.62 -13.29
CA LEU A 59 7.94 0.43 -14.53
C LEU A 59 6.62 1.20 -14.47
N ALA A 60 6.50 2.26 -15.26
CA ALA A 60 5.30 3.06 -15.32
C ALA A 60 4.13 2.24 -15.90
N PRO A 61 2.98 2.15 -15.21
CA PRO A 61 1.78 1.56 -15.77
C PRO A 61 1.39 2.21 -17.12
N PRO A 62 0.80 1.44 -18.05
CA PRO A 62 0.40 1.97 -19.36
C PRO A 62 -0.69 3.04 -19.20
N PHE A 63 -0.78 3.93 -20.20
CA PHE A 63 -1.85 4.92 -20.28
C PHE A 63 -3.06 4.40 -21.10
N ASP A 64 -2.85 3.37 -21.90
CA ASP A 64 -3.84 2.67 -22.69
C ASP A 64 -4.07 1.25 -22.11
N SER A 65 -4.84 0.43 -22.82
CA SER A 65 -5.19 -0.93 -22.41
C SER A 65 -4.10 -1.97 -22.71
N ASP A 66 -2.99 -1.58 -23.33
CA ASP A 66 -1.92 -2.49 -23.75
C ASP A 66 -0.80 -2.53 -22.71
N ALA A 67 -0.58 -3.71 -22.14
CA ALA A 67 0.46 -3.96 -21.14
C ALA A 67 1.63 -4.79 -21.68
N ASP A 68 1.66 -5.14 -22.97
CA ASP A 68 2.62 -6.09 -23.53
C ASP A 68 4.05 -5.60 -23.38
N LYS A 69 4.33 -4.34 -23.73
CA LYS A 69 5.65 -3.72 -23.53
C LYS A 69 6.10 -3.72 -22.07
N LEU A 70 5.16 -3.52 -21.13
CA LEU A 70 5.45 -3.56 -19.70
C LEU A 70 5.77 -5.00 -19.27
N MET A 71 5.06 -5.98 -19.80
CA MET A 71 5.32 -7.40 -19.51
C MET A 71 6.65 -7.87 -20.08
N ASP A 72 6.99 -7.49 -21.31
CA ASP A 72 8.29 -7.78 -21.92
C ASP A 72 9.44 -7.20 -21.08
N ALA A 73 9.29 -5.95 -20.64
CA ALA A 73 10.24 -5.32 -19.74
C ALA A 73 10.35 -6.07 -18.40
N ALA A 74 9.23 -6.49 -17.81
CA ALA A 74 9.23 -7.24 -16.55
C ALA A 74 9.93 -8.60 -16.69
N HIS A 75 9.68 -9.34 -17.77
CA HIS A 75 10.38 -10.61 -18.06
C HIS A 75 11.88 -10.39 -18.26
N TYR A 76 12.26 -9.38 -19.04
CA TYR A 76 13.67 -9.02 -19.25
C TYR A 76 14.36 -8.67 -17.93
N LEU A 77 13.74 -7.86 -17.07
CA LEU A 77 14.32 -7.44 -15.79
C LEU A 77 14.44 -8.61 -14.80
N LYS A 78 13.52 -9.59 -14.85
CA LYS A 78 13.65 -10.85 -14.11
C LYS A 78 14.95 -11.56 -14.47
N GLU A 79 15.24 -11.71 -15.77
CA GLU A 79 16.44 -12.37 -16.27
C GLU A 79 17.73 -11.63 -15.88
N LYS A 80 17.65 -10.31 -15.68
CA LYS A 80 18.78 -9.49 -15.20
C LYS A 80 18.96 -9.50 -13.68
N GLY A 81 18.14 -10.23 -12.93
CA GLY A 81 18.28 -10.36 -11.48
C GLY A 81 17.84 -9.10 -10.73
N VAL A 82 16.87 -8.34 -11.25
CA VAL A 82 16.25 -7.23 -10.51
C VAL A 82 15.49 -7.78 -9.30
N ASP A 83 15.67 -7.15 -8.14
CA ASP A 83 15.13 -7.62 -6.87
C ASP A 83 13.65 -7.32 -6.68
N VAL A 84 13.20 -6.15 -7.14
CA VAL A 84 11.83 -5.68 -6.99
C VAL A 84 11.45 -4.73 -8.13
N LEU A 85 10.24 -4.87 -8.67
CA LEU A 85 9.67 -3.93 -9.63
C LEU A 85 8.71 -2.98 -8.93
N THR A 86 8.86 -1.68 -9.17
CA THR A 86 7.98 -0.65 -8.60
C THR A 86 7.04 -0.07 -9.65
N PHE A 87 5.83 0.31 -9.22
CA PHE A 87 4.78 0.77 -10.14
C PHE A 87 4.17 2.10 -9.65
N PRO A 88 4.48 3.23 -10.30
CA PRO A 88 3.97 4.53 -9.87
C PRO A 88 2.46 4.66 -10.09
N ASP A 89 1.77 5.18 -9.08
CA ASP A 89 0.32 5.42 -9.09
C ASP A 89 0.01 6.81 -9.65
N SER A 90 -0.38 6.84 -10.93
CA SER A 90 -0.78 8.05 -11.66
C SER A 90 0.18 9.24 -11.43
N PRO A 91 1.47 9.08 -11.79
CA PRO A 91 2.49 10.11 -11.53
C PRO A 91 2.10 11.44 -12.19
N SER A 92 2.44 12.55 -11.52
CA SER A 92 2.10 13.91 -11.98
C SER A 92 0.60 14.18 -12.22
N GLY A 93 -0.29 13.39 -11.62
CA GLY A 93 -1.74 13.57 -11.77
C GLY A 93 -2.28 13.13 -13.12
N ARG A 94 -1.52 12.31 -13.86
CA ARG A 94 -1.93 11.78 -15.17
C ARG A 94 -2.48 10.38 -15.00
N THR A 95 -3.64 10.14 -15.60
CA THR A 95 -4.29 8.83 -15.58
C THR A 95 -3.38 7.77 -16.17
N ARG A 96 -3.23 6.68 -15.44
CA ARG A 96 -2.57 5.44 -15.83
C ARG A 96 -3.42 4.26 -15.37
N ALA A 97 -3.12 3.07 -15.88
CA ALA A 97 -3.63 1.84 -15.27
C ALA A 97 -3.27 1.79 -13.77
N ASP A 98 -4.16 1.20 -12.96
CA ASP A 98 -3.99 1.12 -11.52
C ASP A 98 -2.69 0.36 -11.16
N SER A 99 -1.88 0.95 -10.27
CA SER A 99 -0.56 0.43 -9.92
C SER A 99 -0.61 -0.95 -9.28
N ILE A 100 -1.61 -1.22 -8.44
CA ILE A 100 -1.78 -2.50 -7.73
C ILE A 100 -2.22 -3.57 -8.72
N LEU A 101 -3.18 -3.26 -9.60
CA LEU A 101 -3.65 -4.24 -10.60
C LEU A 101 -2.53 -4.63 -11.57
N ILE A 102 -1.71 -3.68 -12.02
CA ILE A 102 -0.53 -3.97 -12.84
C ILE A 102 0.50 -4.78 -12.05
N ALA A 103 0.80 -4.40 -10.81
CA ALA A 103 1.71 -5.15 -9.95
C ALA A 103 1.24 -6.61 -9.75
N ALA A 104 -0.06 -6.83 -9.52
CA ALA A 104 -0.65 -8.15 -9.37
C ALA A 104 -0.55 -8.98 -10.66
N LYS A 105 -0.78 -8.36 -11.84
CA LYS A 105 -0.58 -9.02 -13.14
C LYS A 105 0.88 -9.43 -13.33
N VAL A 106 1.82 -8.52 -13.09
CA VAL A 106 3.25 -8.79 -13.23
C VAL A 106 3.68 -9.89 -12.26
N SER A 107 3.35 -9.77 -10.98
CA SER A 107 3.67 -10.77 -9.95
C SER A 107 3.18 -12.17 -10.35
N ARG A 108 1.92 -12.30 -10.78
CA ARG A 108 1.35 -13.59 -11.21
C ARG A 108 2.05 -14.19 -12.43
N GLN A 109 2.46 -13.36 -13.38
CA GLN A 109 3.04 -13.83 -14.66
C GLN A 109 4.55 -14.04 -14.61
N THR A 110 5.27 -13.27 -13.78
CA THR A 110 6.73 -13.33 -13.70
C THR A 110 7.22 -13.99 -12.41
N GLY A 111 6.42 -14.01 -11.34
CA GLY A 111 6.83 -14.43 -10.00
C GLY A 111 7.80 -13.44 -9.32
N MET A 112 8.00 -12.24 -9.88
CA MET A 112 8.86 -11.23 -9.27
C MET A 112 8.22 -10.60 -8.04
N CYS A 113 9.05 -10.15 -7.11
CA CYS A 113 8.61 -9.23 -6.07
C CYS A 113 8.20 -7.89 -6.71
N VAL A 114 7.06 -7.36 -6.29
CA VAL A 114 6.50 -6.12 -6.81
C VAL A 114 6.16 -5.17 -5.67
N MET A 115 6.26 -3.88 -5.95
CA MET A 115 6.04 -2.80 -5.01
C MET A 115 5.26 -1.65 -5.67
N PRO A 116 3.93 -1.75 -5.75
CA PRO A 116 3.12 -0.63 -6.24
C PRO A 116 3.22 0.57 -5.32
N HIS A 117 3.16 1.77 -5.91
CA HIS A 117 3.04 3.00 -5.15
C HIS A 117 1.58 3.20 -4.73
N LEU A 118 1.37 3.79 -3.56
CA LEU A 118 0.06 4.21 -3.06
C LEU A 118 0.05 5.73 -2.92
N CYS A 119 -0.75 6.40 -3.75
CA CYS A 119 -0.86 7.85 -3.78
C CYS A 119 -2.09 8.33 -2.99
N CYS A 120 -1.88 9.21 -1.98
CA CYS A 120 -2.96 9.75 -1.15
C CYS A 120 -3.87 10.78 -1.86
N ARG A 121 -3.42 11.37 -2.97
CA ARG A 121 -4.08 12.51 -3.64
C ARG A 121 -5.51 12.22 -4.10
N ASP A 122 -5.69 11.07 -4.74
CA ASP A 122 -6.88 10.79 -5.56
C ASP A 122 -7.88 9.86 -4.87
N LYS A 123 -7.58 9.39 -3.65
CA LYS A 123 -8.34 8.32 -2.98
C LYS A 123 -8.67 8.69 -1.53
N ASN A 124 -9.82 8.24 -1.04
CA ASN A 124 -10.17 8.34 0.38
C ASN A 124 -9.67 7.12 1.16
N ALA A 125 -9.82 7.17 2.50
CA ALA A 125 -9.38 6.13 3.42
C ALA A 125 -10.06 4.78 3.15
N ILE A 126 -11.34 4.76 2.77
CA ILE A 126 -12.08 3.52 2.52
C ILE A 126 -11.57 2.85 1.26
N ALA A 127 -11.37 3.63 0.18
CA ALA A 127 -10.83 3.13 -1.08
C ALA A 127 -9.44 2.52 -0.89
N ILE A 128 -8.55 3.21 -0.15
CA ILE A 128 -7.20 2.70 0.07
C ILE A 128 -7.20 1.45 0.96
N ARG A 129 -8.00 1.40 2.03
CA ARG A 129 -8.16 0.17 2.85
C ARG A 129 -8.64 -1.00 2.01
N SER A 130 -9.65 -0.78 1.16
CA SER A 130 -10.16 -1.81 0.25
C SER A 130 -9.09 -2.30 -0.74
N GLN A 131 -8.28 -1.38 -1.29
CA GLN A 131 -7.17 -1.71 -2.17
C GLN A 131 -6.08 -2.52 -1.46
N LEU A 132 -5.70 -2.14 -0.24
CA LEU A 132 -4.72 -2.87 0.56
C LEU A 132 -5.18 -4.30 0.87
N LEU A 133 -6.44 -4.48 1.29
CA LEU A 133 -7.02 -5.82 1.50
C LEU A 133 -6.98 -6.65 0.21
N GLY A 134 -7.41 -6.07 -0.91
CA GLY A 134 -7.37 -6.74 -2.21
C GLY A 134 -5.94 -7.09 -2.66
N ALA A 135 -4.99 -6.19 -2.45
CA ALA A 135 -3.58 -6.41 -2.75
C ALA A 135 -3.00 -7.56 -1.92
N HIS A 136 -3.26 -7.56 -0.60
CA HIS A 136 -2.83 -8.60 0.32
C HIS A 136 -3.37 -9.99 -0.06
N ILE A 137 -4.66 -10.08 -0.41
CA ILE A 137 -5.27 -11.32 -0.93
C ILE A 137 -4.56 -11.84 -2.19
N ASN A 138 -4.04 -10.94 -3.02
CA ASN A 138 -3.26 -11.27 -4.22
C ASN A 138 -1.76 -11.44 -3.96
N GLY A 139 -1.34 -11.52 -2.69
CA GLY A 139 0.06 -11.70 -2.29
C GLY A 139 0.95 -10.47 -2.52
N ILE A 140 0.36 -9.28 -2.64
CA ILE A 140 1.09 -8.02 -2.83
C ILE A 140 1.22 -7.32 -1.49
N ASN A 141 2.41 -7.41 -0.90
CA ASN A 141 2.68 -6.99 0.48
C ASN A 141 3.83 -5.98 0.62
N ASN A 142 4.30 -5.38 -0.48
CA ASN A 142 5.32 -4.32 -0.46
C ASN A 142 4.76 -3.06 -1.11
N PHE A 143 4.86 -1.89 -0.47
CA PHE A 143 4.28 -0.65 -0.98
C PHE A 143 5.21 0.55 -0.82
N LEU A 144 5.20 1.46 -1.79
CA LEU A 144 5.77 2.80 -1.62
C LEU A 144 4.66 3.82 -1.36
N VAL A 145 4.62 4.39 -0.18
CA VAL A 145 3.56 5.32 0.24
C VAL A 145 3.98 6.77 -0.03
N ILE A 146 3.17 7.48 -0.81
CA ILE A 146 3.45 8.85 -1.26
C ILE A 146 2.22 9.76 -1.13
N THR A 147 2.43 11.04 -0.83
CA THR A 147 1.34 12.03 -0.82
C THR A 147 0.77 12.27 -2.22
N GLY A 148 1.64 12.23 -3.24
CA GLY A 148 1.31 12.56 -4.62
C GLY A 148 1.57 14.02 -5.00
N ASP A 149 1.71 14.27 -6.29
CA ASP A 149 1.91 15.60 -6.87
C ASP A 149 0.59 16.37 -6.99
N PRO A 150 0.55 17.69 -6.84
CA PRO A 150 -0.69 18.45 -7.07
C PRO A 150 -1.25 18.22 -8.49
N ILE A 151 -2.58 18.19 -8.61
CA ILE A 151 -3.24 18.05 -9.92
C ILE A 151 -2.86 19.23 -10.84
N PRO A 152 -2.48 18.99 -12.11
CA PRO A 152 -2.20 20.05 -13.08
C PRO A 152 -3.35 21.03 -13.24
N GLN A 153 -3.05 22.33 -13.34
CA GLN A 153 -4.06 23.39 -13.37
C GLN A 153 -5.09 23.23 -14.49
N MET A 154 -4.68 22.69 -15.64
CA MET A 154 -5.53 22.52 -16.82
C MET A 154 -6.72 21.55 -16.60
N ILE A 155 -6.61 20.61 -15.66
CA ILE A 155 -7.65 19.58 -15.41
C ILE A 155 -8.37 19.74 -14.06
N ARG A 156 -8.04 20.79 -13.27
CA ARG A 156 -8.65 21.03 -11.95
C ARG A 156 -10.14 21.38 -12.02
N SER A 157 -10.64 21.85 -13.17
CA SER A 157 -12.06 22.13 -13.37
C SER A 157 -12.90 20.86 -13.44
N SER A 158 -12.32 19.73 -13.86
CA SER A 158 -13.01 18.45 -14.04
C SER A 158 -12.63 17.39 -13.01
N VAL A 159 -11.47 17.50 -12.34
CA VAL A 159 -11.01 16.53 -11.33
C VAL A 159 -10.69 17.24 -10.01
N LYS A 160 -11.34 16.81 -8.93
CA LYS A 160 -11.05 17.26 -7.56
C LYS A 160 -10.19 16.22 -6.86
N SER A 161 -9.10 16.67 -6.23
CA SER A 161 -8.38 15.82 -5.29
C SER A 161 -9.23 15.53 -4.06
N VAL A 162 -9.08 14.33 -3.51
CA VAL A 162 -9.77 13.94 -2.29
C VAL A 162 -8.99 14.38 -1.05
N PHE A 163 -7.64 14.36 -1.11
CA PHE A 163 -6.69 14.79 -0.06
C PHE A 163 -7.17 14.58 1.38
N ASN A 164 -7.59 13.36 1.70
CA ASN A 164 -8.10 13.08 3.05
C ASN A 164 -6.97 12.99 4.10
N PHE A 165 -5.73 12.75 3.66
CA PHE A 165 -4.52 12.62 4.49
C PHE A 165 -3.25 12.72 3.63
N ASP A 166 -2.10 12.97 4.26
CA ASP A 166 -0.79 12.90 3.61
C ASP A 166 -0.17 11.49 3.73
N SER A 167 1.09 11.33 3.31
CA SER A 167 1.75 10.02 3.38
C SER A 167 1.89 9.50 4.82
N VAL A 168 2.06 10.38 5.81
CA VAL A 168 2.18 9.97 7.22
C VAL A 168 0.83 9.48 7.72
N GLY A 169 -0.25 10.19 7.40
CA GLY A 169 -1.61 9.75 7.73
C GLY A 169 -1.97 8.40 7.08
N LEU A 170 -1.53 8.15 5.84
CA LEU A 170 -1.71 6.84 5.21
C LEU A 170 -0.87 5.74 5.87
N MET A 171 0.38 6.03 6.25
CA MET A 171 1.22 5.07 6.96
C MET A 171 0.60 4.64 8.28
N ASN A 172 0.02 5.56 9.06
CA ASN A 172 -0.71 5.21 10.28
C ASN A 172 -1.89 4.28 10.01
N ILE A 173 -2.65 4.53 8.92
CA ILE A 173 -3.75 3.64 8.52
C ILE A 173 -3.22 2.24 8.20
N ILE A 174 -2.08 2.14 7.51
CA ILE A 174 -1.49 0.83 7.16
C ILE A 174 -0.99 0.13 8.44
N GLU A 175 -0.41 0.86 9.38
CA GLU A 175 0.04 0.28 10.65
C GLU A 175 -1.13 -0.25 11.48
N ASP A 176 -2.22 0.51 11.60
CA ASP A 176 -3.47 0.03 12.22
C ASP A 176 -3.94 -1.28 11.57
N MET A 177 -3.80 -1.39 10.24
CA MET A 177 -4.17 -2.61 9.52
C MET A 177 -3.18 -3.76 9.73
N ASN A 178 -1.90 -3.47 9.94
CA ASN A 178 -0.88 -4.47 10.29
C ASN A 178 -1.14 -5.10 11.66
N GLU A 179 -1.67 -4.33 12.61
CA GLU A 179 -2.01 -4.83 13.95
C GLU A 179 -3.22 -5.77 13.96
N ASP A 180 -4.20 -5.53 13.07
CA ASP A 180 -5.46 -6.25 13.04
C ASP A 180 -5.60 -7.17 11.81
N GLN A 181 -5.76 -6.61 10.61
CA GLN A 181 -6.12 -7.39 9.42
C GLN A 181 -4.94 -8.15 8.78
N PHE A 182 -3.72 -7.65 8.90
CA PHE A 182 -2.50 -8.27 8.33
C PHE A 182 -1.58 -8.89 9.38
N LYS A 183 -2.08 -9.16 10.59
CA LYS A 183 -1.30 -9.61 11.76
C LYS A 183 -0.31 -10.75 11.49
N TYR A 184 -0.67 -11.72 10.64
CA TYR A 184 0.16 -12.90 10.36
C TYR A 184 1.14 -12.73 9.19
N GLU A 185 0.89 -11.75 8.33
CA GLU A 185 1.76 -11.37 7.20
C GLU A 185 1.66 -9.85 7.00
N PRO A 186 2.29 -9.04 7.87
CA PRO A 186 2.21 -7.59 7.79
C PRO A 186 2.68 -7.08 6.44
N VAL A 187 1.99 -6.06 5.93
CA VAL A 187 2.47 -5.36 4.73
C VAL A 187 3.67 -4.50 5.08
N VAL A 188 4.66 -4.51 4.20
CA VAL A 188 5.89 -3.72 4.31
C VAL A 188 5.76 -2.49 3.45
N TYR A 189 6.00 -1.33 4.03
CA TYR A 189 5.87 -0.07 3.31
C TYR A 189 7.00 0.89 3.60
N GLY A 190 7.27 1.75 2.63
CA GLY A 190 8.29 2.77 2.71
C GLY A 190 7.77 4.14 2.30
N GLY A 191 8.62 5.15 2.46
CA GLY A 191 8.31 6.53 2.11
C GLY A 191 9.23 7.13 1.06
N ALA A 192 8.73 8.13 0.33
CA ALA A 192 9.60 8.96 -0.49
C ALA A 192 10.39 10.01 0.32
N ILE A 193 11.63 10.29 -0.07
CA ILE A 193 12.46 11.41 0.42
C ILE A 193 12.64 12.42 -0.71
N ASN A 194 12.42 13.69 -0.43
CA ASN A 194 12.72 14.79 -1.34
C ASN A 194 13.91 15.63 -0.85
N GLN A 195 15.12 15.19 -1.20
CA GLN A 195 16.35 15.92 -0.86
C GLN A 195 16.43 17.31 -1.50
N GLY A 196 15.71 17.55 -2.60
CA GLY A 196 15.65 18.85 -3.28
C GLY A 196 14.77 19.89 -2.58
N ARG A 197 14.10 19.54 -1.46
CA ARG A 197 13.31 20.50 -0.70
C ARG A 197 14.20 21.64 -0.20
N LYS A 198 13.82 22.89 -0.51
CA LYS A 198 14.54 24.11 -0.08
C LYS A 198 14.93 24.09 1.40
N ARG A 199 13.94 23.81 2.25
CA ARG A 199 14.09 23.65 3.71
C ARG A 199 14.31 22.17 4.06
N LEU A 200 15.58 21.80 4.22
CA LEU A 200 15.99 20.42 4.51
C LEU A 200 15.53 19.95 5.90
N ASP A 201 15.48 20.86 6.87
CA ASP A 201 14.96 20.65 8.23
C ASP A 201 13.53 20.10 8.23
N ILE A 202 12.69 20.63 7.34
CA ILE A 202 11.32 20.14 7.16
C ILE A 202 11.33 18.72 6.60
N GLU A 203 12.20 18.43 5.64
CA GLU A 203 12.28 17.09 5.05
C GLU A 203 12.74 16.06 6.09
N ILE A 204 13.76 16.39 6.89
CA ILE A 204 14.24 15.55 7.99
C ILE A 204 13.10 15.29 8.99
N SER A 205 12.37 16.33 9.41
CA SER A 205 11.21 16.16 10.30
C SER A 205 10.14 15.25 9.69
N ARG A 206 9.89 15.34 8.38
CA ARG A 206 8.95 14.46 7.68
C ARG A 206 9.43 13.02 7.63
N VAL A 207 10.73 12.78 7.39
CA VAL A 207 11.33 11.44 7.41
C VAL A 207 11.16 10.82 8.79
N LYS A 208 11.46 11.56 9.87
CA LYS A 208 11.27 11.08 11.25
C LYS A 208 9.82 10.68 11.53
N LYS A 209 8.86 11.52 11.14
CA LYS A 209 7.42 11.18 11.26
C LYS A 209 7.01 9.94 10.48
N LYS A 210 7.62 9.71 9.30
CA LYS A 210 7.37 8.48 8.52
C LYS A 210 7.96 7.25 9.19
N MET A 211 9.14 7.37 9.81
CA MET A 211 9.74 6.29 10.60
C MET A 211 8.88 5.96 11.82
N GLU A 212 8.40 6.98 12.55
CA GLU A 212 7.47 6.82 13.67
C GLU A 212 6.17 6.14 13.25
N ALA A 213 5.70 6.39 12.02
CA ALA A 213 4.53 5.75 11.43
C ALA A 213 4.83 4.37 10.80
N GLY A 214 5.97 3.75 11.09
CA GLY A 214 6.30 2.37 10.68
C GLY A 214 6.96 2.20 9.31
N ALA A 215 7.40 3.29 8.64
CA ALA A 215 8.10 3.16 7.36
C ALA A 215 9.40 2.34 7.50
N ALA A 216 9.47 1.19 6.81
CA ALA A 216 10.58 0.26 6.88
C ALA A 216 11.77 0.64 5.97
N PHE A 217 11.51 1.44 4.93
CA PHE A 217 12.54 1.89 3.99
C PHE A 217 12.17 3.24 3.37
N PHE A 218 13.13 3.83 2.66
CA PHE A 218 12.92 5.09 1.94
C PHE A 218 13.48 5.03 0.51
N MET A 219 12.79 5.70 -0.42
CA MET A 219 13.27 5.94 -1.78
C MET A 219 13.45 7.44 -2.01
N THR A 220 14.62 7.86 -2.51
CA THR A 220 14.93 9.27 -2.74
C THR A 220 14.42 9.74 -4.10
N GLN A 221 14.33 11.06 -4.29
CA GLN A 221 14.26 11.60 -5.65
C GLN A 221 15.57 11.30 -6.40
N PRO A 222 15.58 11.37 -7.74
CA PRO A 222 16.81 11.25 -8.51
C PRO A 222 17.90 12.23 -8.03
N VAL A 223 19.15 11.76 -8.05
CA VAL A 223 20.33 12.49 -7.58
C VAL A 223 21.18 12.87 -8.79
N PHE A 224 21.39 14.16 -9.01
CA PHE A 224 22.12 14.66 -10.19
C PHE A 224 23.32 15.55 -9.83
N SER A 225 23.54 15.84 -8.55
CA SER A 225 24.58 16.77 -8.09
C SER A 225 25.23 16.33 -6.78
N ASP A 226 26.45 16.83 -6.53
CA ASP A 226 27.13 16.65 -5.25
C ASP A 226 26.36 17.29 -4.08
N GLU A 227 25.59 18.34 -4.36
CA GLU A 227 24.71 18.95 -3.36
C GLU A 227 23.62 17.95 -2.94
N ASP A 228 22.97 17.26 -3.88
CA ASP A 228 21.97 16.23 -3.57
C ASP A 228 22.57 15.12 -2.70
N ILE A 229 23.79 14.67 -3.03
CA ILE A 229 24.52 13.66 -2.24
C ILE A 229 24.75 14.16 -0.82
N LYS A 230 25.22 15.40 -0.67
CA LYS A 230 25.47 16.00 0.65
C LYS A 230 24.17 16.13 1.46
N ARG A 231 23.07 16.57 0.83
CA ARG A 231 21.76 16.69 1.48
C ARG A 231 21.24 15.33 1.94
N LEU A 232 21.38 14.29 1.12
CA LEU A 232 21.03 12.91 1.50
C LEU A 232 21.90 12.37 2.64
N SER A 233 23.21 12.66 2.61
CA SER A 233 24.10 12.30 3.72
C SER A 233 23.67 12.97 5.03
N THR A 234 23.22 14.21 5.00
CA THR A 234 22.69 14.90 6.18
C THR A 234 21.39 14.26 6.64
N ILE A 235 20.44 13.99 5.74
CA ILE A 235 19.17 13.31 6.09
C ILE A 235 19.44 11.95 6.74
N LYS A 236 20.41 11.18 6.24
CA LYS A 236 20.75 9.86 6.79
C LYS A 236 21.37 9.92 8.19
N LYS A 237 22.07 11.02 8.51
CA LYS A 237 22.80 11.19 9.78
C LYS A 237 21.87 11.60 10.93
N GLU A 238 20.85 12.39 10.62
CA GLU A 238 19.91 13.00 11.58
C GLU A 238 18.72 12.11 11.94
#